data_AF-A0A968ZIK2-F1
#
_entry.id   AF-A0A968ZIK2-F1
#
_cell.length_a   1.000
_cell.length_b   1.000
_cell.length_c   1.000
_cell.angle_alpha   90.00
_cell.angle_beta   90.00
_cell.angle_gamma   90.00
#
_symmetry.space_group_name_H-M   'P 1'
#
loop_
_entity.id
_entity.type
_entity.pdbx_description
1 polymer ?
#
loop_
_entity_poly.entity_id
_entity_poly.type
_entity_poly.pdbx_seq_one_letter_code
_entity_poly.pdbx_strand_id
1 'polypeptide(L)'
;MVLSLARGGISGGPWGRGLDQRCFAWTARSNLELGHHPFTKDKTYEEQLGRQGMKKNGKSKWNRYLAEALQNLERLFNYDSLYIGGGETKHIQISLPKNAQIVSNQTGILGGIALWRD
;
A
#
# COMPACT_ATOMS: atom_id res chain seq x y z
N MET A 1 -9.84 3.81 0.25
CA MET A 1 -9.00 2.69 0.73
C MET A 1 -7.64 3.27 1.03
N VAL A 2 -7.02 2.91 2.14
CA VAL A 2 -5.69 3.40 2.53
C VAL A 2 -4.73 2.23 2.43
N LEU A 3 -3.58 2.43 1.77
CA LEU A 3 -2.53 1.44 1.64
C LEU A 3 -1.28 2.01 2.31
N SER A 4 -0.73 1.28 3.27
CA SER A 4 0.45 1.70 4.03
C SER A 4 1.54 0.64 3.90
N LEU A 5 2.74 1.07 3.50
CA LEU A 5 3.88 0.21 3.21
C LEU A 5 4.95 0.36 4.30
N ALA A 6 5.54 -0.75 4.74
CA ALA A 6 6.69 -0.75 5.65
C ALA A 6 7.80 -1.66 5.13
N ARG A 7 9.05 -1.24 5.33
CA ARG A 7 10.27 -2.01 5.03
C ARG A 7 11.14 -2.05 6.29
N GLY A 8 11.59 -3.24 6.69
CA GLY A 8 12.45 -3.46 7.85
C GLY A 8 13.92 -3.24 7.52
N GLY A 9 14.64 -2.46 8.34
CA GLY A 9 16.07 -2.25 8.19
C GLY A 9 16.86 -3.45 8.74
N ILE A 10 17.68 -4.09 7.89
CA ILE A 10 18.64 -5.11 8.33
C ILE A 10 19.89 -4.40 8.85
N SER A 11 20.21 -4.63 10.12
CA SER A 11 21.49 -4.26 10.72
C SER A 11 22.53 -5.35 10.43
N GLY A 12 23.71 -4.94 9.94
CA GLY A 12 24.96 -5.73 10.01
C GLY A 12 25.62 -6.12 8.68
N GLY A 13 26.85 -5.60 8.44
CA GLY A 13 27.85 -6.25 7.57
C GLY A 13 28.68 -5.32 6.66
N PRO A 14 30.03 -5.33 6.71
CA PRO A 14 30.89 -4.48 5.89
C PRO A 14 31.20 -5.12 4.52
N TRP A 15 30.48 -4.63 3.49
CA TRP A 15 30.80 -4.59 2.04
C TRP A 15 31.02 -5.89 1.22
N GLY A 16 30.27 -6.00 0.11
CA GLY A 16 30.49 -6.96 -0.99
C GLY A 16 29.71 -6.63 -2.28
N ARG A 17 30.26 -5.71 -3.09
CA ARG A 17 30.03 -5.32 -4.51
C ARG A 17 28.85 -5.93 -5.33
N GLY A 18 27.95 -5.05 -5.80
CA GLY A 18 27.11 -5.27 -6.99
C GLY A 18 25.99 -4.23 -7.14
N LEU A 19 26.20 -3.22 -8.01
CA LEU A 19 25.31 -2.08 -8.31
C LEU A 19 24.80 -1.27 -7.09
N ASP A 20 25.48 -0.15 -6.86
CA ASP A 20 24.98 0.99 -6.08
C ASP A 20 23.64 1.49 -6.67
N GLN A 21 22.54 1.11 -6.02
CA GLN A 21 21.28 1.86 -6.02
C GLN A 21 21.09 2.49 -4.63
N ARG A 22 21.97 3.44 -4.26
CA ARG A 22 21.70 4.33 -3.13
C ARG A 22 20.72 5.42 -3.57
N CYS A 23 19.44 5.12 -3.45
CA CYS A 23 18.38 6.12 -3.39
C CYS A 23 17.49 5.87 -2.17
N PHE A 24 17.76 6.67 -1.14
CA PHE A 24 16.88 7.05 -0.03
C PHE A 24 16.55 6.02 1.06
N ALA A 25 17.07 6.32 2.26
CA ALA A 25 16.46 5.91 3.52
C ALA A 25 15.04 6.48 3.58
N TRP A 26 14.03 5.62 3.52
CA TRP A 26 12.67 5.98 3.87
C TRP A 26 12.36 5.36 5.23
N THR A 27 12.71 6.08 6.30
CA THR A 27 11.95 5.96 7.55
C THR A 27 10.50 6.33 7.24
N ALA A 28 9.53 5.68 7.88
CA ALA A 28 8.09 5.80 7.70
C ALA A 28 7.46 7.20 7.94
N ARG A 29 8.13 8.31 7.59
CA ARG A 29 7.70 9.71 7.81
C ARG A 29 7.34 10.45 6.53
N SER A 30 7.09 9.74 5.45
CA SER A 30 6.72 10.33 4.16
C SER A 30 5.30 9.93 3.78
N ASN A 31 4.39 10.90 3.85
CA ASN A 31 3.02 10.74 3.34
C ASN A 31 3.08 10.58 1.82
N LEU A 32 3.09 9.33 1.35
CA LEU A 32 2.95 9.02 -0.06
C LEU A 32 1.46 9.13 -0.44
N GLU A 33 1.10 10.20 -1.15
CA GLU A 33 -0.25 10.40 -1.69
C GLU A 33 -0.48 9.57 -2.96
N LEU A 34 -0.35 8.24 -2.85
CA LEU A 34 -0.53 7.28 -3.95
C LEU A 34 -1.95 7.32 -4.56
N GLY A 35 -2.93 7.86 -3.84
CA GLY A 35 -4.32 7.96 -4.29
C GLY A 35 -4.48 8.67 -5.63
N HIS A 36 -3.68 9.72 -5.88
CA HIS A 36 -3.74 10.53 -7.10
C HIS A 36 -2.85 10.03 -8.23
N HIS A 37 -2.03 9.00 -8.00
CA HIS A 37 -1.18 8.45 -9.03
C HIS A 37 -2.03 7.80 -10.15
N PRO A 38 -1.68 7.96 -11.43
CA PRO A 38 -2.35 7.27 -12.52
C PRO A 38 -2.30 5.75 -12.34
N PHE A 39 -3.43 5.06 -12.55
CA PHE A 39 -3.51 3.61 -12.35
C PHE A 39 -4.01 2.88 -13.59
N THR A 40 -5.12 3.31 -14.16
CA THR A 40 -5.63 2.83 -15.45
C THR A 40 -5.65 3.98 -16.44
N LYS A 41 -5.93 3.70 -17.72
CA LYS A 41 -6.06 4.70 -18.80
C LYS A 41 -7.10 5.77 -18.41
N ASP A 42 -6.65 6.86 -17.78
CA ASP A 42 -7.44 8.02 -17.31
C ASP A 42 -8.10 7.91 -15.93
N LYS A 43 -7.66 6.96 -15.08
CA LYS A 43 -8.13 6.92 -13.68
C LYS A 43 -7.01 6.68 -12.69
N THR A 44 -7.09 7.37 -11.57
CA THR A 44 -6.19 7.24 -10.43
C THR A 44 -6.53 6.03 -9.55
N TYR A 45 -5.64 5.69 -8.62
CA TYR A 45 -5.90 4.65 -7.62
C TYR A 45 -7.15 4.95 -6.79
N GLU A 46 -7.33 6.20 -6.35
CA GLU A 46 -8.49 6.60 -5.56
C GLU A 46 -9.80 6.44 -6.35
N GLU A 47 -9.82 6.87 -7.61
CA GLU A 47 -11.02 6.78 -8.45
C GLU A 47 -11.45 5.34 -8.71
N GLN A 48 -10.50 4.40 -8.81
CA GLN A 48 -10.80 2.98 -9.05
C GLN A 48 -11.08 2.20 -7.77
N LEU A 49 -10.29 2.43 -6.71
CA LEU A 49 -10.29 1.62 -5.49
C LEU A 49 -11.02 2.28 -4.32
N GLY A 50 -11.38 3.56 -4.44
CA GLY A 50 -12.21 4.27 -3.50
C GLY A 50 -13.68 3.84 -3.56
N ARG A 51 -14.49 4.40 -2.64
CA ARG A 51 -15.91 4.08 -2.51
C ARG A 51 -16.70 4.35 -3.79
N GLN A 52 -16.38 5.43 -4.50
CA GLN A 52 -17.04 5.77 -5.77
C GLN A 52 -16.69 4.76 -6.87
N GLY A 53 -15.42 4.39 -6.98
CA GLY A 53 -14.97 3.33 -7.89
C GLY A 53 -15.64 1.99 -7.62
N MET A 54 -15.75 1.61 -6.34
CA MET A 54 -16.45 0.40 -5.93
C MET A 54 -17.93 0.42 -6.31
N LYS A 55 -18.64 1.51 -6.02
CA LYS A 55 -20.06 1.67 -6.39
C LYS A 55 -20.27 1.61 -7.90
N LYS A 56 -19.38 2.22 -8.69
CA LYS A 56 -19.48 2.29 -10.15
C LYS A 56 -19.14 0.97 -10.85
N ASN A 57 -18.08 0.30 -10.40
CA ASN A 57 -17.54 -0.90 -11.06
C ASN A 57 -18.13 -2.21 -10.51
N GLY A 58 -18.69 -2.18 -9.30
CA GLY A 58 -19.15 -3.37 -8.59
C GLY A 58 -18.00 -4.23 -8.04
N LYS A 59 -18.36 -5.17 -7.16
CA LYS A 59 -17.41 -5.98 -6.36
C LYS A 59 -16.39 -6.74 -7.20
N SER A 60 -16.83 -7.42 -8.26
CA SER A 60 -15.97 -8.27 -9.08
C SER A 60 -14.85 -7.45 -9.76
N LYS A 61 -15.23 -6.38 -10.46
CA LYS A 61 -14.27 -5.53 -11.18
C LYS A 61 -13.38 -4.73 -10.21
N TRP A 62 -13.92 -4.27 -9.09
CA TRP A 62 -13.13 -3.61 -8.05
C TRP A 62 -12.06 -4.54 -7.45
N ASN A 63 -12.39 -5.81 -7.20
CA ASN A 63 -11.43 -6.81 -6.72
C ASN A 63 -10.34 -7.12 -7.74
N ARG A 64 -10.67 -7.15 -9.04
CA ARG A 64 -9.66 -7.26 -10.11
C ARG A 64 -8.70 -6.08 -10.08
N TYR A 65 -9.21 -4.86 -9.96
CA TYR A 65 -8.39 -3.67 -9.84
C TYR A 65 -7.54 -3.67 -8.58
N LEU A 66 -8.06 -4.16 -7.45
CA LEU A 66 -7.26 -4.33 -6.24
C LEU A 66 -6.10 -5.29 -6.47
N ALA A 67 -6.31 -6.43 -7.13
CA ALA A 67 -5.25 -7.38 -7.44
C ALA A 67 -4.17 -6.78 -8.35
N GLU A 68 -4.56 -6.00 -9.36
CA GLU A 68 -3.64 -5.25 -10.23
C GLU A 68 -2.84 -4.21 -9.44
N ALA A 69 -3.50 -3.47 -8.54
CA ALA A 69 -2.88 -2.47 -7.69
C ALA A 69 -1.83 -3.09 -6.75
N LEU A 70 -2.15 -4.21 -6.09
CA LEU A 70 -1.23 -4.93 -5.21
C LEU A 70 0.03 -5.37 -5.95
N GLN A 71 -0.11 -5.93 -7.16
CA GLN A 71 1.03 -6.31 -7.98
C GLN A 71 1.90 -5.12 -8.40
N ASN A 72 1.28 -3.97 -8.72
CA ASN A 72 2.03 -2.77 -9.07
C ASN A 72 2.81 -2.24 -7.87
N LEU A 73 2.20 -2.19 -6.68
CA LEU A 73 2.86 -1.73 -5.48
C LEU A 73 4.02 -2.65 -5.07
N GLU A 74 3.86 -3.96 -5.21
CA GLU A 74 4.92 -4.93 -4.95
C GLU A 74 6.15 -4.63 -5.82
N ARG A 75 5.94 -4.42 -7.12
CA ARG A 75 7.02 -4.11 -8.06
C ARG A 75 7.64 -2.72 -7.85
N LEU A 76 6.82 -1.73 -7.50
CA LEU A 76 7.28 -0.34 -7.35
C LEU A 76 8.06 -0.12 -6.06
N PHE A 77 7.60 -0.71 -4.95
CA PHE A 77 8.12 -0.41 -3.62
C PHE A 77 8.89 -1.57 -2.98
N ASN A 78 8.69 -2.81 -3.43
CA ASN A 78 9.28 -4.01 -2.85
C ASN A 78 9.18 -3.98 -1.31
N TYR A 79 7.94 -3.92 -0.81
CA TYR A 79 7.61 -3.75 0.61
C TYR A 79 7.69 -5.07 1.38
N ASP A 80 8.08 -5.00 2.66
CA ASP A 80 8.08 -6.17 3.54
C ASP A 80 6.72 -6.39 4.20
N SER A 81 5.94 -5.32 4.38
CA SER A 81 4.60 -5.37 4.96
C SER A 81 3.69 -4.34 4.32
N LEU A 82 2.46 -4.77 4.00
CA LEU A 82 1.40 -3.92 3.48
C LEU A 82 0.20 -3.97 4.41
N TYR A 83 -0.26 -2.80 4.87
CA TYR A 83 -1.48 -2.67 5.64
C TYR A 83 -2.57 -2.03 4.78
N ILE A 84 -3.72 -2.70 4.69
CA ILE A 84 -4.86 -2.29 3.88
C ILE A 84 -5.99 -1.85 4.82
N GLY A 85 -6.31 -0.56 4.79
CA GLY A 85 -7.33 0.06 5.63
C GLY A 85 -8.48 0.70 4.85
N GLY A 86 -9.47 1.16 5.61
CA GLY A 86 -10.64 1.89 5.12
C GLY A 86 -11.91 1.04 4.98
N GLY A 87 -13.06 1.69 4.87
CA GLY A 87 -14.38 1.03 4.98
C GLY A 87 -14.73 0.03 3.87
N GLU A 88 -14.00 0.03 2.75
CA GLU A 88 -14.25 -0.86 1.61
C GLU A 88 -13.54 -2.23 1.75
N THR A 89 -12.67 -2.42 2.74
CA THR A 89 -11.91 -3.67 2.94
C THR A 89 -12.80 -4.89 3.19
N LYS A 90 -14.00 -4.67 3.75
CA LYS A 90 -15.05 -5.69 3.93
C LYS A 90 -15.56 -6.31 2.63
N HIS A 91 -15.20 -5.74 1.47
CA HIS A 91 -15.59 -6.22 0.16
C HIS A 91 -14.47 -6.93 -0.61
N ILE A 92 -13.32 -7.13 0.02
CA ILE A 92 -12.20 -7.90 -0.53
C ILE A 92 -12.62 -9.37 -0.62
N GLN A 93 -12.50 -9.93 -1.82
CA GLN A 93 -12.82 -11.33 -2.15
C GLN A 93 -11.63 -12.08 -2.75
N ILE A 94 -10.53 -11.36 -3.03
CA ILE A 94 -9.28 -11.96 -3.51
C ILE A 94 -8.40 -12.41 -2.36
N SER A 95 -7.55 -13.40 -2.63
CA SER A 95 -6.45 -13.74 -1.73
C SER A 95 -5.43 -12.61 -1.70
N LEU A 96 -5.09 -12.16 -0.50
CA LEU A 96 -4.04 -11.18 -0.29
C LEU A 96 -2.67 -11.86 -0.27
N PRO A 97 -1.59 -11.16 -0.68
CA PRO A 97 -0.24 -11.70 -0.52
C PRO A 97 0.10 -11.87 0.97
N LYS A 98 1.04 -12.77 1.28
CA LYS A 98 1.34 -13.18 2.67
C LYS A 98 1.78 -12.02 3.58
N ASN A 99 2.41 -11.01 2.98
CA ASN A 99 2.89 -9.80 3.65
C ASN A 99 1.82 -8.68 3.72
N ALA A 100 0.58 -8.93 3.26
CA ALA A 100 -0.50 -7.96 3.33
C ALA A 100 -1.53 -8.30 4.41
N GLN A 101 -1.96 -7.29 5.16
CA GLN A 101 -2.90 -7.43 6.27
C GLN A 101 -4.00 -6.38 6.20
N ILE A 102 -5.26 -6.79 6.41
CA ILE A 102 -6.36 -5.85 6.57
C ILE A 102 -6.33 -5.30 7.99
N VAL A 103 -6.32 -3.98 8.12
CA VAL A 103 -6.32 -3.30 9.42
C VAL A 103 -7.61 -2.52 9.61
N SER A 104 -8.05 -2.43 10.86
CA SER A 104 -9.21 -1.62 11.21
C SER A 104 -8.90 -0.13 11.04
N ASN A 105 -9.93 0.69 10.84
CA ASN A 105 -9.76 2.15 10.76
C ASN A 105 -9.21 2.73 12.08
N GLN A 106 -9.55 2.11 13.21
CA GLN A 106 -8.99 2.46 14.53
C GLN A 106 -7.47 2.23 14.55
N THR A 107 -7.00 1.09 14.01
CA THR A 107 -5.57 0.78 13.90
C THR A 107 -4.84 1.79 13.00
N GLY A 108 -5.47 2.25 11.92
CA GLY A 108 -4.90 3.31 11.06
C GLY A 108 -4.70 4.63 11.79
N ILE A 109 -5.68 5.04 12.60
CA ILE A 109 -5.60 6.25 13.44
C ILE A 109 -4.54 6.07 14.54
N LEU A 110 -4.53 4.93 15.22
CA LEU A 110 -3.55 4.61 16.26
C LEU A 110 -2.13 4.52 15.71
N GLY A 111 -1.96 3.95 14.51
CA GLY A 111 -0.68 3.91 13.80
C GLY A 111 -0.19 5.30 13.43
N GLY A 112 -1.09 6.18 12.96
CA GLY A 112 -0.80 7.60 12.76
C GLY A 112 -0.34 8.25 14.07
N ILE A 113 -1.10 8.12 15.16
CA ILE A 113 -0.74 8.68 16.48
C ILE A 113 0.61 8.14 16.98
N ALA A 114 0.86 6.83 16.83
CA ALA A 114 2.12 6.20 17.23
C ALA A 114 3.30 6.70 16.39
N LEU A 115 3.10 7.02 15.11
CA LEU A 115 4.12 7.60 14.24
C LEU A 115 4.61 8.98 14.71
N TRP A 116 3.74 9.71 15.42
CA TRP A 116 4.00 11.05 15.97
C TRP A 116 4.41 11.03 17.45
N ARG A 117 4.46 9.86 18.10
CA ARG A 117 5.08 9.73 19.43
C ARG A 117 6.55 9.37 19.21
N ASP A 118 7.40 10.29 19.65
CA ASP A 118 8.87 10.25 19.51
C ASP A 118 9.51 8.92 19.95
#